data_AF-A2VEH9-F1
#
_entry.id   AF-A2VEH9-F1
#
_cell.length_a   1.000
_cell.length_b   1.000
_cell.length_c   1.000
_cell.angle_alpha   90.00
_cell.angle_beta   90.00
_cell.angle_gamma   90.00
#
_symmetry.space_group_name_H-M   'P 1'
#
loop_
_entity.id
_entity.type
_entity.pdbx_description
1 polymer ?
#
loop_
_entity_poly.entity_id
_entity_poly.type
_entity_poly.pdbx_seq_one_letter_code
_entity_poly.pdbx_strand_id
1 'polypeptide(L)'
;MKEYSEVIFVDQLKHFRVVASQIDKTRITWEKNSAWFADAQRENYSRYASIYAESRETYGDKMYGYYARRNRLRSEYSVKSEAATRQEIRYENESMAHLKDYKYSETTNGEYGRVRPSALFFCF
;
A
#
# COMPACT_ATOMS: atom_id res chain seq x y z
N MET A 1 7.15 40.43 24.14
CA MET A 1 6.99 39.05 24.63
C MET A 1 8.32 38.36 24.38
N LYS A 2 9.10 38.02 25.43
CA LYS A 2 10.35 37.31 25.23
C LYS A 2 9.99 35.86 24.90
N GLU A 3 10.27 35.42 23.68
CA GLU A 3 10.27 34.01 23.32
C GLU A 3 11.33 33.33 24.19
N TYR A 4 10.89 32.68 25.27
CA TYR A 4 11.71 31.69 25.93
C TYR A 4 11.76 30.51 24.97
N SER A 5 12.76 30.51 24.07
CA SER A 5 13.26 29.28 23.44
C SER A 5 13.27 28.20 24.51
N GLU A 6 12.46 27.16 24.33
CA GLU A 6 12.09 26.16 25.35
C GLU A 6 13.21 25.99 26.38
N VAL A 7 12.95 26.38 27.64
CA VAL A 7 13.88 26.09 28.73
C VAL A 7 13.89 24.57 28.86
N ILE A 8 14.83 23.92 28.18
CA ILE A 8 14.99 22.47 28.26
C ILE A 8 15.50 22.19 29.66
N PHE A 9 14.65 21.57 30.48
CA PHE A 9 15.04 21.14 31.82
C PHE A 9 16.16 20.11 31.71
N VAL A 10 17.07 20.07 32.69
CA VAL A 10 18.21 19.12 32.70
C VAL A 10 17.74 17.68 32.48
N ASP A 11 16.56 17.32 32.97
CA ASP A 11 15.98 15.98 32.77
C ASP A 11 15.55 15.73 31.32
N GLN A 12 15.02 16.73 30.61
CA GLN A 12 14.73 16.62 29.18
C GLN A 12 16.03 16.45 28.37
N LEU A 13 17.10 17.19 28.71
CA LEU A 13 18.43 17.00 28.09
C LEU A 13 18.97 15.59 28.33
N LYS A 14 18.84 15.05 29.54
CA LYS A 14 19.24 13.66 29.85
C LYS A 14 18.42 12.66 29.03
N HIS A 15 17.10 12.86 28.95
CA HIS A 15 16.22 12.01 28.16
C HIS A 15 16.61 12.03 26.67
N PHE A 16 16.83 13.21 26.07
CA PHE A 16 17.26 13.32 24.68
C PHE A 16 18.59 12.62 24.42
N ARG A 17 19.55 12.71 25.35
CA ARG A 17 20.82 11.97 25.24
C ARG A 17 20.64 10.46 25.29
N VAL A 18 19.77 9.96 26.16
CA VAL A 18 19.47 8.52 26.26
C VAL A 18 18.78 8.03 24.98
N VAL A 19 17.79 8.76 24.47
CA VAL A 19 17.09 8.43 23.22
C VAL A 19 18.05 8.44 22.04
N ALA A 20 18.89 9.47 21.91
CA ALA A 20 19.91 9.53 20.85
C ALA A 20 20.87 8.33 20.91
N SER A 21 21.38 7.99 22.10
CA SER A 21 22.24 6.82 22.28
C SER A 21 21.52 5.51 21.92
N GLN A 22 20.23 5.40 22.21
CA GLN A 22 19.45 4.22 21.85
C GLN A 22 19.23 4.13 20.34
N ILE A 23 18.96 5.25 19.66
CA ILE A 23 18.85 5.30 18.20
C ILE A 23 20.17 4.85 17.55
N ASP A 24 21.31 5.35 18.02
CA ASP A 24 22.63 4.97 17.50
C ASP A 24 22.90 3.47 17.71
N LYS A 25 22.61 2.94 18.91
CA LYS A 25 22.74 1.50 19.20
C LYS A 25 21.84 0.65 18.28
N THR A 26 20.59 1.07 18.07
CA THR A 26 19.66 0.40 17.17
C THR A 26 20.18 0.43 15.73
N ARG A 27 20.71 1.57 15.27
CA ARG A 27 21.29 1.70 13.92
C ARG A 27 22.49 0.79 13.73
N ILE A 28 23.45 0.79 14.66
CA ILE A 28 24.63 -0.09 14.62
C ILE A 28 24.20 -1.57 14.63
N THR A 29 23.20 -1.92 15.44
CA THR A 29 22.68 -3.29 15.52
C THR A 29 22.01 -3.70 14.20
N TRP A 30 21.23 -2.80 13.60
CA TRP A 30 20.58 -3.02 12.31
C TRP A 30 21.61 -3.16 11.18
N GLU A 31 22.63 -2.30 11.13
CA GLU A 31 23.73 -2.41 10.15
C GLU A 31 24.48 -3.73 10.31
N LYS A 32 24.78 -4.15 11.56
CA LYS A 32 25.48 -5.41 11.83
C LYS A 32 24.68 -6.66 11.45
N ASN A 33 23.37 -6.67 11.74
CA ASN A 33 22.56 -7.88 11.65
C ASN A 33 21.66 -7.93 10.40
N SER A 34 21.39 -6.79 9.78
CA SER A 34 20.32 -6.63 8.79
C SER A 34 20.70 -5.76 7.58
N ALA A 35 21.96 -5.32 7.45
CA ALA A 35 22.40 -4.59 6.24
C ALA A 35 22.15 -5.37 4.94
N TRP A 36 22.24 -6.70 4.98
CA TRP A 36 21.96 -7.59 3.85
C TRP A 36 20.49 -7.56 3.40
N PHE A 37 19.56 -7.12 4.25
CA PHE A 37 18.12 -7.24 4.01
C PHE A 37 17.67 -6.44 2.80
N ALA A 38 18.16 -5.21 2.63
CA ALA A 38 17.75 -4.34 1.52
C ALA A 38 18.18 -4.92 0.16
N ASP A 39 19.38 -5.48 0.09
CA ASP A 39 19.90 -6.10 -1.14
C ASP A 39 19.16 -7.41 -1.44
N ALA A 40 18.95 -8.26 -0.43
CA ALA A 40 18.17 -9.49 -0.58
C ALA A 40 16.71 -9.23 -0.93
N GLN A 41 16.10 -8.18 -0.38
CA GLN A 41 14.74 -7.76 -0.72
C GLN A 41 14.66 -7.33 -2.18
N ARG A 42 15.64 -6.55 -2.66
CA ARG A 42 15.73 -6.13 -4.07
C ARG A 42 15.88 -7.33 -5.00
N GLU A 43 16.75 -8.28 -4.66
CA GLU A 43 16.94 -9.51 -5.43
C GLU A 43 15.66 -10.36 -5.47
N ASN A 44 14.96 -10.52 -4.35
CA ASN A 44 13.72 -11.27 -4.32
C ASN A 44 12.62 -10.60 -5.15
N TYR A 45 12.50 -9.27 -5.10
CA TYR A 45 11.50 -8.53 -5.86
C TYR A 45 11.80 -8.50 -7.37
N SER A 46 13.07 -8.50 -7.77
CA SER A 46 13.41 -8.57 -9.20
C SER A 46 12.99 -9.90 -9.84
N ARG A 47 12.94 -10.98 -9.05
CA ARG A 47 12.52 -12.32 -9.50
C ARG A 47 11.01 -12.50 -9.65
N TYR A 48 10.19 -11.57 -9.16
CA TYR A 48 8.73 -11.71 -9.19
C TYR A 48 8.20 -11.94 -10.61
N ALA A 49 8.69 -11.16 -11.58
CA ALA A 49 8.28 -11.30 -12.98
C ALA A 49 8.57 -12.72 -13.52
N SER A 50 9.75 -13.27 -13.23
CA SER A 50 10.13 -14.63 -13.64
C SER A 50 9.24 -15.69 -12.97
N ILE A 51 9.01 -15.58 -11.66
CA ILE A 51 8.15 -16.51 -10.91
C ILE A 51 6.72 -16.52 -11.48
N TYR A 52 6.19 -15.35 -11.84
CA TYR A 52 4.86 -15.26 -12.44
C TYR A 52 4.82 -15.85 -13.85
N ALA A 53 5.86 -15.63 -14.66
CA ALA A 53 5.97 -16.27 -15.98
C ALA A 53 6.05 -17.79 -15.88
N GLU A 54 6.90 -18.32 -14.98
CA GLU A 54 7.04 -19.76 -14.70
C GLU A 54 5.72 -20.37 -14.20
N SER A 55 5.03 -19.67 -13.28
CA SER A 55 3.73 -20.11 -12.76
C SER A 55 2.67 -20.18 -13.87
N ARG A 56 2.69 -19.20 -14.78
CA ARG A 56 1.79 -19.16 -15.92
C ARG A 56 2.07 -20.30 -16.90
N GLU A 57 3.34 -20.58 -17.20
CA GLU A 57 3.75 -21.70 -18.05
C GLU A 57 3.37 -23.05 -17.45
N THR A 58 3.58 -23.22 -16.13
CA THR A 58 3.35 -24.48 -15.42
C THR A 58 1.86 -24.81 -15.26
N TYR A 59 1.03 -23.83 -14.88
CA TYR A 59 -0.38 -24.07 -14.54
C TYR A 59 -1.37 -23.63 -15.61
N GLY A 60 -0.91 -22.86 -16.60
CA GLY A 60 -1.74 -22.26 -17.64
C GLY A 60 -2.56 -21.05 -17.16
N ASP A 61 -3.02 -20.27 -18.13
CA ASP A 61 -3.64 -18.96 -17.92
C ASP A 61 -4.90 -19.01 -17.04
N LYS A 62 -5.68 -20.10 -17.10
CA LYS A 62 -6.94 -20.23 -16.33
C LYS A 62 -6.68 -20.37 -14.83
N MET A 63 -5.78 -21.28 -14.45
CA MET A 63 -5.44 -21.53 -13.05
C MET A 63 -4.68 -20.35 -12.45
N TYR A 64 -3.69 -19.85 -13.20
CA TYR A 64 -2.95 -18.68 -12.78
C TYR A 64 -3.84 -17.43 -12.67
N GLY A 65 -4.76 -17.22 -13.61
CA GLY A 65 -5.72 -16.13 -13.55
C GLY A 65 -6.68 -16.21 -12.34
N TYR A 66 -7.10 -17.42 -11.94
CA TYR A 66 -7.87 -17.61 -10.70
C TYR A 66 -7.03 -17.26 -9.47
N TYR A 67 -5.78 -17.73 -9.41
CA TYR A 67 -4.85 -17.42 -8.34
C TYR A 67 -4.58 -15.91 -8.23
N ALA A 68 -4.29 -15.24 -9.34
CA ALA A 68 -4.02 -13.81 -9.39
C ALA A 68 -5.21 -12.98 -8.89
N ARG A 69 -6.44 -13.33 -9.29
CA ARG A 69 -7.66 -12.68 -8.80
C ARG A 69 -7.88 -12.91 -7.31
N ARG A 70 -7.72 -14.15 -6.83
CA ARG A 70 -7.90 -14.50 -5.42
C ARG A 70 -6.96 -13.71 -4.50
N ASN A 71 -5.70 -13.55 -4.92
CA ASN A 71 -4.67 -12.86 -4.14
C ASN A 71 -4.57 -11.36 -4.44
N ARG A 72 -5.43 -10.80 -5.30
CA ARG A 72 -5.44 -9.39 -5.69
C ARG A 72 -4.06 -8.91 -6.18
N LEU A 73 -3.41 -9.72 -7.03
CA LEU A 73 -2.13 -9.32 -7.63
C LEU A 73 -2.31 -8.05 -8.46
N ARG A 74 -1.25 -7.24 -8.54
CA ARG A 74 -1.20 -6.05 -9.40
C ARG A 74 -1.50 -6.44 -10.85
N SER A 75 -2.06 -5.51 -11.61
CA SER A 75 -2.43 -5.70 -13.02
C SER A 75 -1.26 -6.22 -13.87
N GLU A 76 -0.03 -5.78 -13.58
CA GLU A 76 1.21 -6.23 -14.23
C GLU A 76 1.44 -7.76 -14.13
N TYR A 77 0.89 -8.40 -13.10
CA TYR A 77 1.03 -9.84 -12.85
C TYR A 77 -0.26 -10.61 -13.09
N SER A 78 -1.31 -9.94 -13.56
CA SER A 78 -2.61 -10.54 -13.84
C SER A 78 -2.78 -10.73 -15.35
N VAL A 79 -3.10 -11.96 -15.77
CA VAL A 79 -3.54 -12.22 -17.15
C VAL A 79 -4.97 -11.70 -17.27
N LYS A 80 -5.11 -10.40 -17.50
CA LYS A 80 -6.37 -9.86 -18.00
C LYS A 80 -6.38 -10.07 -19.51
N SER A 81 -7.40 -10.77 -20.01
CA SER A 81 -7.73 -10.61 -21.42
C SER A 81 -7.97 -9.11 -21.67
N GLU A 82 -7.63 -8.59 -22.84
CA GLU A 82 -7.87 -7.16 -23.14
C GLU A 82 -9.30 -6.73 -22.80
N ALA A 83 -10.27 -7.64 -22.97
CA ALA A 83 -11.67 -7.44 -22.59
C ALA A 83 -11.87 -7.18 -21.09
N ALA A 84 -11.20 -7.94 -20.22
CA ALA A 84 -11.26 -7.73 -18.76
C ALA A 84 -10.55 -6.43 -18.35
N THR A 85 -9.42 -6.10 -18.99
CA THR A 85 -8.72 -4.82 -18.73
C THR A 85 -9.59 -3.63 -19.12
N ARG A 86 -10.27 -3.68 -20.26
CA ARG A 86 -11.19 -2.61 -20.71
C ARG A 86 -12.38 -2.44 -19.75
N GLN A 87 -12.91 -3.53 -19.19
CA GLN A 87 -13.98 -3.43 -18.17
C GLN A 87 -13.50 -2.78 -16.88
N GLU A 88 -12.31 -3.11 -16.39
CA GLU A 88 -11.78 -2.52 -15.15
C GLU A 88 -11.43 -1.03 -15.32
N ILE A 89 -10.79 -0.65 -16.43
CA ILE A 89 -10.51 0.76 -16.77
C ILE A 89 -11.81 1.60 -16.82
N ARG A 90 -12.94 0.97 -17.21
CA ARG A 90 -14.24 1.65 -17.25
C ARG A 90 -14.73 2.02 -15.85
N TYR A 91 -14.48 1.20 -14.83
CA TYR A 91 -14.85 1.50 -13.44
C TYR A 91 -13.88 2.48 -12.76
N GLU A 92 -12.61 2.49 -13.17
CA GLU A 92 -11.62 3.45 -12.67
C GLU A 92 -11.90 4.88 -13.16
N ASN A 93 -12.40 5.03 -14.39
CA ASN A 93 -12.66 6.32 -15.03
C ASN A 93 -14.14 6.76 -14.95
N GLU A 94 -14.92 6.23 -14.01
CA GLU A 94 -16.29 6.73 -13.81
C GLU A 94 -16.25 8.20 -13.38
N SER A 95 -16.86 9.08 -14.17
CA SER A 95 -16.98 10.50 -13.83
C SER A 95 -17.73 10.67 -12.50
N MET A 96 -17.26 11.57 -11.63
CA MET A 96 -17.97 11.97 -10.40
C MET A 96 -19.35 12.61 -10.66
N ALA A 97 -19.74 12.84 -11.92
CA ALA A 97 -21.06 13.35 -12.30
C ALA A 97 -22.22 12.51 -11.74
N HIS A 98 -22.02 11.20 -11.48
CA HIS A 98 -23.05 10.33 -10.87
C HIS A 98 -23.40 10.73 -9.42
N LEU A 99 -22.54 11.51 -8.74
CA LEU A 99 -22.80 12.02 -7.40
C LEU A 99 -23.66 13.30 -7.38
N LYS A 100 -23.92 13.91 -8.55
CA LYS A 100 -24.65 15.19 -8.62
C LYS A 100 -26.06 15.11 -8.03
N ASP A 101 -26.72 13.96 -8.21
CA ASP A 101 -28.09 13.73 -7.73
C ASP A 101 -28.13 12.95 -6.41
N TYR A 102 -26.97 12.77 -5.77
CA TYR A 102 -26.86 11.99 -4.54
C TYR A 102 -27.45 12.76 -3.35
N LYS A 103 -28.65 12.37 -2.90
CA LYS A 103 -29.23 12.91 -1.67
C LYS A 103 -28.58 12.23 -0.46
N TYR A 104 -28.29 13.00 0.58
CA TYR A 104 -27.89 12.46 1.88
C TYR A 104 -29.00 11.58 2.46
N SER A 105 -28.66 10.56 3.26
CA SER A 105 -29.68 9.78 3.99
C SER A 105 -30.18 10.60 5.17
N GLU A 106 -31.47 10.48 5.48
CA GLU A 106 -32.04 11.07 6.71
C GLU A 106 -31.44 10.45 7.98
N THR A 107 -30.88 9.23 7.87
CA THR A 107 -30.26 8.49 8.98
C THR A 107 -28.83 8.12 8.63
N THR A 108 -27.91 8.14 9.60
CA THR A 108 -26.51 7.66 9.45
C THR A 108 -26.40 6.22 8.97
N ASN A 109 -27.35 5.36 9.34
CA ASN A 109 -27.39 3.97 8.84
C ASN A 109 -27.62 3.85 7.33
N GLY A 110 -28.18 4.89 6.71
CA GLY A 110 -28.43 4.91 5.28
C GLY A 110 -27.20 5.21 4.43
N GLU A 111 -26.08 5.61 5.03
CA GLU A 111 -24.85 5.95 4.29
C GLU A 111 -24.07 4.71 3.84
N TYR A 112 -24.16 3.62 4.60
CA TYR A 112 -23.43 2.39 4.28
C TYR A 112 -23.98 1.71 3.03
N GLY A 113 -23.11 1.46 2.05
CA GLY A 113 -23.43 0.74 0.81
C GLY A 113 -24.19 1.56 -0.24
N ARG A 114 -24.41 2.85 0.01
CA ARG A 114 -25.10 3.75 -0.92
C ARG A 114 -24.31 3.91 -2.22
N VAL A 115 -23.05 4.32 -2.10
CA VAL A 115 -22.18 4.50 -3.26
C VAL A 115 -21.57 3.15 -3.61
N ARG A 116 -21.69 2.74 -4.88
CA ARG A 116 -21.01 1.52 -5.36
C ARG A 116 -19.50 1.73 -5.18
N PRO A 117 -18.77 0.73 -4.65
CA PRO A 117 -17.32 0.82 -4.56
C PRO A 117 -16.74 1.11 -5.95
N SER A 118 -16.05 2.23 -6.09
CA SER A 118 -15.26 2.58 -7.26
C SER A 118 -13.86 2.97 -6.82
N ALA A 119 -12.90 2.95 -7.75
CA ALA A 119 -11.53 3.34 -7.45
C ALA A 119 -11.43 4.77 -6.88
N LEU A 120 -12.41 5.63 -7.15
CA LEU A 120 -12.48 6.99 -6.60
C LEU A 120 -12.60 7.03 -5.06
N PHE A 121 -13.14 5.98 -4.44
CA PHE A 121 -13.38 5.91 -2.99
C PHE A 121 -12.44 4.94 -2.26
N PHE A 122 -11.49 4.32 -2.96
CA PHE A 122 -10.46 3.50 -2.31
C PHE A 122 -9.34 4.40 -1.78
N CYS A 123 -9.18 4.47 -0.46
CA CYS A 123 -7.95 4.98 0.16
C CYS A 123 -6.90 3.88 0.20
N PHE A 124 -5.68 4.17 -0.27
CA PHE A 124 -4.50 3.29 -0.10
C PHE A 124 -3.92 3.39 1.31
#